data_AF-W6KET5-F1
#
_entry.id   AF-W6KET5-F1
#
_cell.length_a   1.000
_cell.length_b   1.000
_cell.length_c   1.000
_cell.angle_alpha   90.00
_cell.angle_beta   90.00
_cell.angle_gamma   90.00
#
_symmetry.space_group_name_H-M   'P 1'
#
loop_
_entity.id
_entity.type
_entity.pdbx_description
1 polymer ?
#
loop_
_entity_poly.entity_id
_entity_poly.type
_entity_poly.pdbx_seq_one_letter_code
_entity_poly.pdbx_strand_id
1 'polypeptide(L)'
;MDIIGEESVRSIIRKQFIQDDIRSASKRILDVQVVSPYNIDQVGATDDRYKTLERIVEKVREHYREPPRDSPQSNRSDLASGTAPCLPSPAVISDHWLLCVPNSIRNHERDVVNYLGMVVAIDFRHWVEEIPTGPNVRTDVNSDTAEAAVGTEVKGFTGFYTTVSHNDLFSSNAESQHAQLAEKVYPMMESKRSTLLRGSVAMIYLLRRAVELYNIPWYSPEYLAQFSSVQDAKEALRLCFLGCREDAVTPLWMPATDERVELLLSLSQALREKQTSFYDILCACSGFIFKPRVPLSTEVDSLPCSSSPPAGFISHLLELHPRYHDVACHSTASGDIRIPVLKLSQLTVLALSQALPALWRFRGQSGLPLVSEGFSQPAWIRRIASAYHSLQSDESPPLFKDLAQLSVCCDYQIPRALRDAGLLVYADRLSDLVDRGVLLQAGGRDEGAIRLGALLATELLIDYLNERFFDTLKTKENDNACTSSGLAQVGTNSVGIQALDYALWYVGRYPSAGSESRHHLCRTIMY
;
A
#
# COMPACT_ATOMS: atom_id res chain seq x y z
N MET A 1 -7.74 16.74 20.56
CA MET A 1 -6.46 16.02 20.47
C MET A 1 -5.82 16.46 19.18
N ASP A 2 -4.70 17.18 19.28
CA ASP A 2 -3.82 17.31 18.12
C ASP A 2 -3.40 15.89 17.73
N ILE A 3 -3.44 15.57 16.43
CA ILE A 3 -2.92 14.30 15.93
C ILE A 3 -1.40 14.44 16.01
N ILE A 4 -0.86 14.32 17.22
CA ILE A 4 0.58 14.38 17.41
C ILE A 4 1.08 13.05 16.86
N GLY A 5 1.84 13.07 15.76
CA GLY A 5 2.43 11.89 15.10
C GLY A 5 3.44 11.11 15.97
N GLU A 6 3.33 11.24 17.28
CA GLU A 6 4.19 10.65 18.30
C GLU A 6 3.76 9.25 18.71
N GLU A 7 2.46 8.93 18.58
CA GLU A 7 1.93 7.61 18.94
C GLU A 7 1.47 6.85 17.69
N SER A 8 1.86 5.58 17.59
CA SER A 8 1.43 4.72 16.50
C SER A 8 -0.05 4.38 16.60
N VAL A 9 -0.71 4.25 15.44
CA VAL A 9 -2.12 3.84 15.32
C VAL A 9 -2.37 2.56 16.11
N ARG A 10 -1.45 1.60 15.99
CA ARG A 10 -1.46 0.34 16.73
C ARG A 10 -1.48 0.53 18.25
N SER A 11 -0.60 1.39 18.78
CA SER A 11 -0.57 1.70 20.21
C SER A 11 -1.89 2.33 20.68
N ILE A 12 -2.45 3.24 19.90
CA ILE A 12 -3.75 3.88 20.21
C ILE A 12 -4.86 2.83 20.21
N ILE A 13 -4.98 2.00 19.19
CA ILE A 13 -6.02 0.97 19.10
C ILE A 13 -5.92 -0.02 20.26
N ARG A 14 -4.72 -0.51 20.57
CA ARG A 14 -4.51 -1.44 21.70
C ARG A 14 -4.89 -0.79 23.03
N LYS A 15 -4.42 0.44 23.26
CA LYS A 15 -4.72 1.18 24.50
C LYS A 15 -6.21 1.50 24.61
N GLN A 16 -6.91 1.82 23.53
CA GLN A 16 -8.32 2.23 23.63
C GLN A 16 -9.28 1.05 23.67
N PHE A 17 -8.94 -0.07 22.99
CA PHE A 17 -9.91 -1.14 22.77
C PHE A 17 -9.50 -2.50 23.34
N ILE A 18 -8.22 -2.79 23.61
CA ILE A 18 -7.74 -4.16 23.92
C ILE A 18 -7.39 -4.37 25.41
N GLN A 19 -7.52 -3.35 26.27
CA GLN A 19 -7.02 -3.41 27.66
C GLN A 19 -7.53 -4.61 28.51
N ASP A 20 -8.77 -5.07 28.30
CA ASP A 20 -9.44 -6.02 29.21
C ASP A 20 -9.72 -7.41 28.59
N ASP A 21 -8.67 -8.12 28.14
CA ASP A 21 -8.71 -9.46 27.50
C ASP A 21 -8.87 -9.47 25.97
N ILE A 22 -7.85 -10.01 25.29
CA ILE A 22 -7.78 -10.24 23.83
C ILE A 22 -8.79 -11.34 23.42
N ARG A 23 -9.11 -12.26 24.34
CA ARG A 23 -10.01 -13.39 24.11
C ARG A 23 -11.49 -13.05 24.32
N SER A 24 -11.79 -11.85 24.82
CA SER A 24 -13.17 -11.37 24.92
C SER A 24 -13.89 -11.56 23.59
N ALA A 25 -15.10 -12.13 23.66
CA ALA A 25 -15.77 -12.70 22.50
C ALA A 25 -16.01 -11.69 21.36
N SER A 26 -16.31 -10.44 21.71
CA SER A 26 -16.50 -9.39 20.73
C SER A 26 -16.33 -7.99 21.33
N LYS A 27 -15.99 -7.03 20.49
CA LYS A 27 -15.91 -5.60 20.82
C LYS A 27 -16.82 -4.82 19.86
N ARG A 28 -17.58 -3.85 20.36
CA ARG A 28 -18.55 -3.09 19.54
C ARG A 28 -18.06 -1.65 19.33
N ILE A 29 -17.96 -1.25 18.07
CA ILE A 29 -17.69 0.11 17.63
C ILE A 29 -18.92 0.59 16.86
N LEU A 30 -19.85 1.25 17.56
CA LEU A 30 -21.11 1.72 16.98
C LEU A 30 -21.91 0.58 16.33
N ASP A 31 -22.10 0.64 15.01
CA ASP A 31 -22.84 -0.32 14.20
C ASP A 31 -21.95 -1.47 13.68
N VAL A 32 -20.71 -1.58 14.15
CA VAL A 32 -19.76 -2.65 13.80
C VAL A 32 -19.38 -3.44 15.04
N GLN A 33 -19.59 -4.76 15.01
CA GLN A 33 -19.08 -5.72 15.98
C GLN A 33 -17.82 -6.39 15.42
N VAL A 34 -16.74 -6.31 16.17
CA VAL A 34 -15.49 -7.01 15.89
C VAL A 34 -15.49 -8.33 16.64
N VAL A 35 -15.42 -9.43 15.92
CA VAL A 35 -15.38 -10.79 16.47
C VAL A 35 -13.92 -11.23 16.52
N SER A 36 -13.50 -11.73 17.69
CA SER A 36 -12.13 -12.21 17.86
C SER A 36 -11.91 -13.50 17.05
N PRO A 37 -10.80 -13.64 16.31
CA PRO A 37 -10.53 -14.83 15.49
C PRO A 37 -10.46 -16.13 16.31
N TYR A 38 -10.16 -16.04 17.61
CA TYR A 38 -10.19 -17.19 18.53
C TYR A 38 -11.58 -17.79 18.75
N ASN A 39 -12.64 -17.03 18.46
CA ASN A 39 -14.02 -17.49 18.62
C ASN A 39 -14.64 -17.94 17.32
N ILE A 40 -13.91 -17.87 16.20
CA ILE A 40 -14.43 -18.31 14.90
C ILE A 40 -14.62 -19.83 14.84
N ASP A 41 -13.94 -20.60 15.69
CA ASP A 41 -14.11 -22.07 15.72
C ASP A 41 -15.50 -22.48 16.19
N GLN A 42 -16.22 -21.60 16.91
CA GLN A 42 -17.63 -21.78 17.24
C GLN A 42 -18.53 -21.77 15.99
N VAL A 43 -18.01 -21.28 14.87
CA VAL A 43 -18.70 -21.14 13.59
C VAL A 43 -18.58 -22.42 12.73
N GLY A 44 -17.64 -23.33 13.06
CA GLY A 44 -17.48 -24.64 12.40
C GLY A 44 -16.74 -24.59 11.05
N ALA A 45 -15.97 -25.65 10.74
CA ALA A 45 -15.06 -25.70 9.58
C ALA A 45 -15.78 -25.73 8.20
N THR A 46 -17.08 -26.01 8.18
CA THR A 46 -17.88 -26.03 6.95
C THR A 46 -18.42 -24.66 6.55
N ASP A 47 -18.40 -23.69 7.47
CA ASP A 47 -18.86 -22.32 7.23
C ASP A 47 -17.87 -21.56 6.31
N ASP A 48 -18.40 -20.84 5.33
CA ASP A 48 -17.60 -20.11 4.34
C ASP A 48 -16.77 -18.98 4.97
N ARG A 49 -17.15 -18.50 6.16
CA ARG A 49 -16.36 -17.54 6.95
C ARG A 49 -15.05 -18.15 7.42
N TYR A 50 -15.10 -19.38 7.96
CA TYR A 50 -13.90 -20.10 8.38
C TYR A 50 -12.96 -20.34 7.21
N LYS A 51 -13.49 -20.77 6.05
CA LYS A 51 -12.70 -20.96 4.83
C LYS A 51 -12.02 -19.67 4.37
N THR A 52 -12.70 -18.53 4.51
CA THR A 52 -12.12 -17.22 4.16
C THR A 52 -11.02 -16.82 5.12
N LEU A 53 -11.17 -17.08 6.43
CA LEU A 53 -10.08 -16.89 7.39
C LEU A 53 -8.87 -17.76 7.05
N GLU A 54 -9.07 -19.06 6.80
CA GLU A 54 -7.97 -19.96 6.41
C GLU A 54 -7.26 -19.49 5.14
N ARG A 55 -8.00 -18.90 4.20
CA ARG A 55 -7.42 -18.32 2.99
C ARG A 55 -6.56 -17.08 3.28
N ILE A 56 -6.95 -16.24 4.25
CA ILE A 56 -6.11 -15.14 4.73
C ILE A 56 -4.83 -15.71 5.36
N VAL A 57 -4.96 -16.70 6.25
CA VAL A 57 -3.82 -17.36 6.90
C VAL A 57 -2.86 -17.94 5.87
N GLU A 58 -3.37 -18.63 4.85
CA GLU A 58 -2.55 -19.23 3.80
C GLU A 58 -1.85 -18.17 2.94
N LYS A 59 -2.52 -17.06 2.60
CA LYS A 59 -1.88 -15.96 1.87
C LYS A 59 -0.78 -15.29 2.67
N VAL A 60 -0.92 -15.17 3.98
CA VAL A 60 0.17 -14.72 4.86
C VAL A 60 1.33 -15.73 4.81
N ARG A 61 1.06 -17.04 4.85
CA ARG A 61 2.13 -18.06 4.73
C ARG A 61 2.82 -18.00 3.36
N GLU A 62 2.07 -17.86 2.27
CA GLU A 62 2.62 -17.73 0.92
C GLU A 62 3.59 -16.55 0.83
N HIS A 63 3.26 -15.41 1.44
CA HIS A 63 4.14 -14.23 1.47
C HIS A 63 5.53 -14.53 2.06
N TYR A 64 5.61 -15.45 3.04
CA TYR A 64 6.88 -15.89 3.63
C TYR A 64 7.53 -17.10 2.93
N ARG A 65 6.76 -17.86 2.14
CA ARG A 65 7.29 -19.02 1.39
C ARG A 65 7.89 -18.62 0.05
N GLU A 66 7.43 -17.55 -0.57
CA GLU A 66 8.09 -17.05 -1.77
C GLU A 66 9.50 -16.62 -1.37
N PRO A 67 10.56 -17.32 -1.82
CA PRO A 67 11.91 -16.82 -1.62
C PRO A 67 11.95 -15.42 -2.23
N PRO A 68 12.72 -14.47 -1.66
CA PRO A 68 12.93 -13.20 -2.33
C PRO A 68 13.32 -13.50 -3.77
N ARG A 69 12.47 -13.10 -4.73
CA ARG A 69 12.60 -13.49 -6.14
C ARG A 69 13.91 -13.00 -6.77
N ASP A 70 14.59 -12.09 -6.07
CA ASP A 70 15.90 -11.55 -6.40
C ASP A 70 17.08 -12.43 -5.91
N SER A 71 16.83 -13.56 -5.23
CA SER A 71 17.90 -14.51 -4.92
C SER A 71 18.42 -15.11 -6.23
N PRO A 72 19.69 -14.86 -6.61
CA PRO A 72 20.25 -15.45 -7.82
C PRO A 72 20.24 -16.96 -7.61
N GLN A 73 19.28 -17.65 -8.23
CA GLN A 73 19.07 -19.08 -8.07
C GLN A 73 20.41 -19.79 -8.25
N SER A 74 20.74 -20.60 -7.25
CA SER A 74 21.89 -21.47 -7.15
C SER A 74 21.85 -22.62 -8.16
N ASN A 75 21.63 -22.34 -9.46
CA ASN A 75 21.88 -23.28 -10.56
C ASN A 75 23.40 -23.54 -10.74
N ARG A 76 24.15 -23.54 -9.64
CA ARG A 76 25.59 -23.82 -9.57
C ARG A 76 25.89 -25.31 -9.35
N SER A 77 24.89 -26.16 -9.14
CA SER A 77 25.08 -27.61 -9.19
C SER A 77 25.05 -28.07 -10.66
N ASP A 78 26.20 -28.53 -11.14
CA ASP A 78 26.38 -29.54 -12.22
C ASP A 78 27.02 -29.12 -13.56
N LEU A 79 27.64 -27.94 -13.69
CA LEU A 79 28.53 -27.65 -14.83
C LEU A 79 30.00 -27.50 -14.41
N ALA A 80 30.55 -28.60 -13.90
CA ALA A 80 31.98 -28.81 -13.82
C ALA A 80 32.52 -29.23 -15.20
N SER A 81 32.76 -28.28 -16.11
CA SER A 81 33.83 -28.32 -17.12
C SER A 81 33.67 -27.18 -18.14
N GLY A 82 34.57 -26.19 -18.08
CA GLY A 82 34.69 -25.18 -19.13
C GLY A 82 34.91 -23.77 -18.59
N THR A 83 36.17 -23.32 -18.64
CA THR A 83 36.70 -22.03 -18.20
C THR A 83 36.24 -20.83 -19.05
N ALA A 84 34.95 -20.50 -19.02
CA ALA A 84 34.46 -19.21 -19.50
C ALA A 84 33.95 -18.38 -18.31
N PRO A 85 34.44 -17.16 -18.09
CA PRO A 85 33.83 -16.26 -17.10
C PRO A 85 32.41 -15.95 -17.57
N CYS A 86 31.41 -16.53 -16.89
CA CYS A 86 30.01 -16.17 -17.12
C CYS A 86 29.86 -14.67 -16.89
N LEU A 87 29.46 -13.94 -17.93
CA LEU A 87 29.03 -12.55 -17.79
C LEU A 87 27.95 -12.51 -16.70
N PRO A 88 28.00 -11.54 -15.77
CA PRO A 88 26.97 -11.40 -14.75
C PRO A 88 25.61 -11.25 -15.43
N SER A 89 24.64 -12.06 -15.00
CA SER A 89 23.25 -11.91 -15.47
C SER A 89 22.80 -10.47 -15.20
N PRO A 90 22.06 -9.83 -16.12
CA PRO A 90 21.52 -8.50 -15.87
C PRO A 90 20.68 -8.51 -14.58
N ALA A 91 20.83 -7.46 -13.77
CA ALA A 91 20.06 -7.26 -12.56
C ALA A 91 18.56 -7.25 -12.90
N VAL A 92 17.78 -8.13 -12.27
CA VAL A 92 16.31 -8.19 -12.44
C VAL A 92 15.66 -7.51 -11.25
N ILE A 93 14.72 -6.60 -11.51
CA ILE A 93 13.89 -5.98 -10.47
C ILE A 93 12.58 -6.75 -10.40
N SER A 94 12.25 -7.32 -9.23
CA SER A 94 10.96 -7.98 -8.99
C SER A 94 10.01 -7.20 -8.06
N ASP A 95 10.51 -6.17 -7.38
CA ASP A 95 9.74 -5.37 -6.43
C ASP A 95 8.66 -4.51 -7.11
N HIS A 96 7.41 -4.70 -6.69
CA HIS A 96 6.26 -4.08 -7.32
C HIS A 96 6.30 -2.54 -7.27
N TRP A 97 6.76 -1.93 -6.18
CA TRP A 97 6.85 -0.47 -6.08
C TRP A 97 7.96 0.10 -6.95
N LEU A 98 9.13 -0.54 -6.97
CA LEU A 98 10.23 -0.08 -7.84
C LEU A 98 9.87 -0.22 -9.32
N LEU A 99 9.07 -1.22 -9.70
CA LEU A 99 8.57 -1.37 -11.07
C LEU A 99 7.62 -0.26 -11.51
N CYS A 100 6.99 0.44 -10.56
CA CYS A 100 6.17 1.62 -10.81
C CYS A 100 7.00 2.86 -11.19
N VAL A 101 8.30 2.84 -10.93
CA VAL A 101 9.21 3.98 -11.08
C VAL A 101 9.80 4.01 -12.50
N PRO A 102 9.81 5.16 -13.21
CA PRO A 102 10.43 5.31 -14.52
C PRO A 102 11.88 4.86 -14.55
N ASN A 103 12.28 4.11 -15.58
CA ASN A 103 13.66 3.63 -15.75
C ASN A 103 14.68 4.79 -15.73
N SER A 104 14.31 5.94 -16.32
CA SER A 104 15.15 7.13 -16.40
C SER A 104 15.57 7.69 -15.03
N ILE A 105 14.80 7.42 -13.96
CA ILE A 105 15.04 8.00 -12.63
C ILE A 105 15.50 6.97 -11.60
N ARG A 106 15.53 5.67 -11.92
CA ARG A 106 16.01 4.61 -11.00
C ARG A 106 17.48 4.79 -10.60
N ASN A 107 18.26 5.52 -11.39
CA ASN A 107 19.66 5.84 -11.06
C ASN A 107 19.81 6.95 -10.02
N HIS A 108 18.70 7.55 -9.57
CA HIS A 108 18.69 8.66 -8.61
C HIS A 108 17.76 8.35 -7.44
N GLU A 109 18.32 7.93 -6.30
CA GLU A 109 17.54 7.56 -5.10
C GLU A 109 16.55 8.66 -4.68
N ARG A 110 17.00 9.92 -4.70
CA ARG A 110 16.17 11.08 -4.41
C ARG A 110 14.93 11.16 -5.30
N ASP A 111 15.10 10.96 -6.60
CA ASP A 111 14.00 11.03 -7.56
C ASP A 111 13.03 9.86 -7.40
N VAL A 112 13.55 8.66 -7.08
CA VAL A 112 12.71 7.51 -6.74
C VAL A 112 11.83 7.80 -5.52
N VAL A 113 12.40 8.33 -4.44
CA VAL A 113 11.65 8.66 -3.21
C VAL A 113 10.61 9.75 -3.48
N ASN A 114 10.99 10.80 -4.22
CA ASN A 114 10.08 11.89 -4.58
C ASN A 114 8.95 11.42 -5.48
N TYR A 115 9.25 10.60 -6.48
CA TYR A 115 8.26 10.00 -7.38
C TYR A 115 7.25 9.16 -6.59
N LEU A 116 7.71 8.24 -5.74
CA LEU A 116 6.82 7.37 -4.95
C LEU A 116 5.97 8.17 -3.96
N GLY A 117 6.54 9.18 -3.31
CA GLY A 117 5.78 10.07 -2.42
C GLY A 117 4.63 10.79 -3.15
N MET A 118 4.89 11.28 -4.37
CA MET A 118 3.88 11.92 -5.21
C MET A 118 2.84 10.93 -5.74
N VAL A 119 3.24 9.72 -6.17
CA VAL A 119 2.32 8.66 -6.61
C VAL A 119 1.32 8.32 -5.50
N VAL A 120 1.81 8.07 -4.28
CA VAL A 120 0.95 7.69 -3.15
C VAL A 120 0.01 8.84 -2.75
N ALA A 121 0.46 10.10 -2.83
CA ALA A 121 -0.37 11.24 -2.46
C ALA A 121 -1.66 11.34 -3.28
N ILE A 122 -1.57 11.06 -4.59
CA ILE A 122 -2.67 11.17 -5.56
C ILE A 122 -3.47 9.87 -5.75
N ASP A 123 -3.19 8.84 -4.95
CA ASP A 123 -3.88 7.55 -5.03
C ASP A 123 -5.24 7.60 -4.30
N PHE A 124 -6.30 7.94 -5.03
CA PHE A 124 -7.69 7.90 -4.56
C PHE A 124 -8.67 7.87 -5.73
N ARG A 125 -9.89 7.31 -5.55
CA ARG A 125 -11.00 7.35 -6.53
C ARG A 125 -10.60 6.95 -7.98
N HIS A 126 -10.51 5.65 -8.25
CA HIS A 126 -10.24 5.08 -9.59
C HIS A 126 -11.47 4.53 -10.32
N TRP A 127 -12.65 4.79 -9.76
CA TRP A 127 -13.94 4.51 -10.37
C TRP A 127 -14.85 5.71 -10.16
N VAL A 128 -15.88 5.80 -10.99
CA VAL A 128 -16.96 6.77 -10.84
C VAL A 128 -18.30 6.05 -10.80
N GLU A 129 -19.23 6.54 -10.00
CA GLU A 129 -20.60 6.06 -9.94
C GLU A 129 -21.30 6.27 -11.30
N GLU A 130 -21.92 5.22 -11.84
CA GLU A 130 -22.81 5.38 -13.00
C GLU A 130 -24.20 5.78 -12.50
N ILE A 131 -24.56 7.04 -12.75
CA ILE A 131 -25.96 7.47 -12.64
C ILE A 131 -26.68 7.00 -13.91
N PRO A 132 -27.77 6.23 -13.81
CA PRO A 132 -28.59 5.87 -14.96
C PRO A 132 -29.14 7.16 -15.58
N THR A 133 -28.46 7.66 -16.61
CA THR A 133 -29.05 8.68 -17.46
C THR A 133 -30.11 7.98 -18.30
N GLY A 134 -31.29 8.60 -18.43
CA GLY A 134 -32.38 8.00 -19.20
C GLY A 134 -31.91 7.56 -20.60
N PRO A 135 -32.57 6.58 -21.24
CA PRO A 135 -32.06 5.82 -22.41
C PRO A 135 -31.65 6.65 -23.65
N ASN A 136 -31.82 7.97 -23.65
CA ASN A 136 -31.54 8.87 -24.77
C ASN A 136 -30.47 9.93 -24.49
N VAL A 137 -29.81 9.93 -23.32
CA VAL A 137 -28.75 10.92 -23.04
C VAL A 137 -27.41 10.35 -23.53
N ARG A 138 -26.95 10.81 -24.69
CA ARG A 138 -25.54 10.62 -25.09
C ARG A 138 -24.68 11.39 -24.09
N THR A 139 -23.92 10.66 -23.28
CA THR A 139 -22.93 11.25 -22.36
C THR A 139 -21.82 11.87 -23.21
N ASP A 140 -21.72 13.20 -23.15
CA ASP A 140 -20.62 13.91 -23.78
C ASP A 140 -19.32 13.51 -23.06
N VAL A 141 -18.25 13.27 -23.80
CA VAL A 141 -16.93 12.87 -23.24
C VAL A 141 -16.38 13.93 -22.27
N ASN A 142 -16.91 15.15 -22.35
CA ASN A 142 -16.56 16.29 -21.52
C ASN A 142 -17.58 16.62 -20.42
N SER A 143 -18.73 15.93 -20.32
CA SER A 143 -19.65 16.21 -19.22
C SER A 143 -19.10 15.54 -17.96
N ASP A 144 -18.69 16.34 -16.99
CA ASP A 144 -18.42 15.89 -15.62
C ASP A 144 -19.51 14.92 -15.22
N THR A 145 -19.14 13.65 -15.08
CA THR A 145 -20.07 12.59 -14.65
C THR A 145 -20.70 13.03 -13.35
N ALA A 146 -22.02 13.21 -13.36
CA ALA A 146 -22.75 13.60 -12.17
C ALA A 146 -22.42 12.62 -11.04
N GLU A 147 -21.78 13.12 -9.99
CA GLU A 147 -21.42 12.32 -8.83
C GLU A 147 -22.70 11.90 -8.07
N ALA A 148 -22.77 10.65 -7.64
CA ALA A 148 -23.89 10.19 -6.80
C ALA A 148 -23.96 11.00 -5.50
N ALA A 149 -25.15 11.32 -5.00
CA ALA A 149 -25.26 11.99 -3.70
C ALA A 149 -25.02 10.98 -2.57
N VAL A 150 -24.41 11.43 -1.47
CA VAL A 150 -24.30 10.60 -0.25
C VAL A 150 -25.70 10.13 0.18
N GLY A 151 -25.81 8.86 0.55
CA GLY A 151 -27.07 8.22 0.91
C GLY A 151 -27.86 7.67 -0.30
N THR A 152 -27.37 7.85 -1.53
CA THR A 152 -28.00 7.26 -2.71
C THR A 152 -27.40 5.90 -3.06
N GLU A 153 -28.25 5.03 -3.61
CA GLU A 153 -27.85 3.71 -4.10
C GLU A 153 -27.13 3.84 -5.45
N VAL A 154 -25.92 3.30 -5.52
CA VAL A 154 -25.09 3.29 -6.73
C VAL A 154 -25.27 1.96 -7.45
N LYS A 155 -25.87 2.01 -8.64
CA LYS A 155 -26.25 0.79 -9.40
C LYS A 155 -25.17 0.29 -10.35
N GLY A 156 -24.20 1.13 -10.70
CA GLY A 156 -23.12 0.80 -11.61
C GLY A 156 -21.88 1.63 -11.33
N PHE A 157 -20.75 1.19 -11.87
CA PHE A 157 -19.48 1.88 -11.76
C PHE A 157 -18.78 1.84 -13.11
N THR A 158 -18.22 2.96 -13.53
CA THR A 158 -17.26 2.98 -14.62
C THR A 158 -15.86 2.94 -13.99
N GLY A 159 -15.15 1.83 -14.20
CA GLY A 159 -13.74 1.73 -13.84
C GLY A 159 -12.85 2.55 -14.76
N PHE A 160 -11.69 2.96 -14.25
CA PHE A 160 -10.62 3.55 -15.06
C PHE A 160 -9.68 2.48 -15.61
N TYR A 161 -9.46 2.47 -16.93
CA TYR A 161 -8.62 1.49 -17.62
C TYR A 161 -7.56 2.15 -18.49
N THR A 162 -6.56 1.36 -18.87
CA THR A 162 -5.64 1.68 -19.97
C THR A 162 -5.21 0.40 -20.67
N THR A 163 -4.86 0.51 -21.95
CA THR A 163 -4.41 -0.63 -22.76
C THR A 163 -2.90 -0.68 -22.81
N VAL A 164 -2.35 -1.87 -22.59
CA VAL A 164 -0.93 -2.14 -22.83
C VAL A 164 -0.79 -2.90 -24.14
N SER A 165 0.01 -2.36 -25.06
CA SER A 165 0.34 -3.05 -26.30
C SER A 165 1.30 -4.20 -26.02
N HIS A 166 1.17 -5.32 -26.75
CA HIS A 166 2.15 -6.41 -26.67
C HIS A 166 3.59 -5.91 -26.92
N ASN A 167 3.77 -4.93 -27.80
CA ASN A 167 5.10 -4.39 -28.08
C ASN A 167 5.69 -3.65 -26.86
N ASP A 168 4.84 -2.99 -26.06
CA ASP A 168 5.29 -2.34 -24.83
C ASP A 168 5.73 -3.39 -23.80
N LEU A 169 5.00 -4.51 -23.67
CA LEU A 169 5.33 -5.62 -22.76
C LEU A 169 6.69 -6.28 -23.05
N PHE A 170 7.11 -6.35 -24.32
CA PHE A 170 8.40 -6.92 -24.71
C PHE A 170 9.57 -5.91 -24.63
N SER A 171 9.27 -4.61 -24.70
CA SER A 171 10.31 -3.57 -24.65
C SER A 171 10.87 -3.33 -23.24
N SER A 172 10.14 -3.75 -22.20
CA SER A 172 10.59 -3.67 -20.82
C SER A 172 10.57 -5.06 -20.18
N ASN A 173 11.74 -5.57 -19.80
CA ASN A 173 11.91 -6.92 -19.22
C ASN A 173 11.08 -7.17 -17.94
N ALA A 174 10.44 -6.16 -17.36
CA ALA A 174 9.69 -6.26 -16.12
C ALA A 174 8.16 -6.12 -16.25
N GLU A 175 7.64 -5.47 -17.29
CA GLU A 175 6.17 -5.34 -17.48
C GLU A 175 5.52 -6.69 -17.80
N SER A 176 6.27 -7.57 -18.48
CA SER A 176 5.85 -8.93 -18.79
C SER A 176 5.46 -9.73 -17.54
N GLN A 177 6.08 -9.55 -16.38
CA GLN A 177 5.79 -10.39 -15.20
C GLN A 177 4.53 -9.96 -14.46
N HIS A 178 4.28 -8.66 -14.33
CA HIS A 178 3.07 -8.14 -13.68
C HIS A 178 1.83 -8.34 -14.54
N ALA A 179 1.94 -8.08 -15.85
CA ALA A 179 0.87 -8.35 -16.80
C ALA A 179 0.56 -9.85 -16.82
N GLN A 180 1.56 -10.73 -16.88
CA GLN A 180 1.35 -12.20 -16.83
C GLN A 180 0.78 -12.69 -15.50
N LEU A 181 1.11 -12.06 -14.36
CA LEU A 181 0.49 -12.38 -13.07
C LEU A 181 -0.99 -11.97 -13.03
N ALA A 182 -1.33 -10.80 -13.59
CA ALA A 182 -2.72 -10.39 -13.76
C ALA A 182 -3.47 -11.30 -14.75
N GLU A 183 -2.80 -11.74 -15.82
CA GLU A 183 -3.33 -12.61 -16.88
C GLU A 183 -3.54 -14.07 -16.40
N LYS A 184 -2.67 -14.59 -15.52
CA LYS A 184 -2.85 -15.91 -14.88
C LYS A 184 -4.10 -15.98 -14.01
N VAL A 185 -4.54 -14.85 -13.46
CA VAL A 185 -5.75 -14.76 -12.60
C VAL A 185 -7.03 -14.63 -13.44
N TYR A 186 -6.91 -14.17 -14.69
CA TYR A 186 -8.03 -14.10 -15.65
C TYR A 186 -7.58 -14.60 -17.02
N PRO A 187 -7.69 -15.92 -17.30
CA PRO A 187 -7.44 -16.43 -18.64
C PRO A 187 -8.55 -15.94 -19.58
N MET A 188 -8.37 -14.76 -20.16
CA MET A 188 -9.18 -14.28 -21.27
C MET A 188 -8.70 -14.96 -22.55
N MET A 189 -9.64 -15.45 -23.35
CA MET A 189 -9.39 -16.23 -24.56
C MET A 189 -8.36 -15.58 -25.51
N GLU A 190 -7.47 -16.43 -26.01
CA GLU A 190 -6.29 -16.22 -26.87
C GLU A 190 -6.56 -15.46 -28.20
N SER A 191 -6.98 -14.21 -28.13
CA SER A 191 -6.85 -13.29 -29.27
C SER A 191 -5.74 -12.29 -28.96
N LYS A 192 -4.99 -11.86 -29.98
CA LYS A 192 -3.89 -10.88 -29.97
C LYS A 192 -4.29 -9.46 -29.47
N ARG A 193 -5.10 -9.38 -28.42
CA ARG A 193 -5.70 -8.15 -27.88
C ARG A 193 -4.79 -7.61 -26.78
N SER A 194 -4.65 -6.29 -26.77
CA SER A 194 -4.00 -5.52 -25.72
C SER A 194 -4.48 -5.94 -24.33
N THR A 195 -3.56 -6.04 -23.37
CA THR A 195 -3.90 -6.29 -21.96
C THR A 195 -4.55 -5.02 -21.38
N LEU A 196 -5.69 -5.17 -20.72
CA LEU A 196 -6.35 -4.07 -20.00
C LEU A 196 -5.83 -3.99 -18.57
N LEU A 197 -5.24 -2.86 -18.21
CA LEU A 197 -4.95 -2.51 -16.82
C LEU A 197 -6.13 -1.74 -16.24
N ARG A 198 -6.34 -1.86 -14.93
CA ARG A 198 -7.47 -1.24 -14.21
C ARG A 198 -7.03 -0.53 -12.94
N GLY A 199 -7.75 0.52 -12.57
CA GLY A 199 -7.61 1.18 -11.28
C GLY A 199 -6.24 1.83 -11.06
N SER A 200 -5.68 1.68 -9.85
CA SER A 200 -4.35 2.19 -9.48
C SER A 200 -3.24 1.68 -10.39
N VAL A 201 -3.33 0.44 -10.90
CA VAL A 201 -2.34 -0.11 -11.85
C VAL A 201 -2.38 0.62 -13.19
N ALA A 202 -3.57 0.99 -13.67
CA ALA A 202 -3.71 1.81 -14.89
C ALA A 202 -3.15 3.22 -14.68
N MET A 203 -3.44 3.83 -13.54
CA MET A 203 -2.89 5.13 -13.15
C MET A 203 -1.36 5.11 -13.14
N ILE A 204 -0.76 4.17 -12.40
CA ILE A 204 0.69 4.03 -12.27
C ILE A 204 1.35 3.85 -13.64
N TYR A 205 0.76 3.01 -14.50
CA TYR A 205 1.27 2.80 -15.85
C TYR A 205 1.30 4.10 -16.65
N LEU A 206 0.20 4.86 -16.67
CA LEU A 206 0.13 6.13 -17.40
C LEU A 206 1.10 7.18 -16.84
N LEU A 207 1.18 7.33 -15.52
CA LEU A 207 2.11 8.24 -14.85
C LEU A 207 3.56 7.90 -15.17
N ARG A 208 3.93 6.62 -15.18
CA ARG A 208 5.27 6.18 -15.55
C ARG A 208 5.56 6.49 -17.02
N ARG A 209 4.61 6.17 -17.92
CA ARG A 209 4.75 6.43 -19.37
C ARG A 209 4.85 7.91 -19.70
N ALA A 210 4.13 8.77 -18.97
CA ALA A 210 4.24 10.22 -19.09
C ALA A 210 5.70 10.69 -18.90
N VAL A 211 6.41 10.13 -17.91
CA VAL A 211 7.83 10.43 -17.70
C VAL A 211 8.70 9.79 -18.77
N GLU A 212 8.54 8.49 -19.03
CA GLU A 212 9.47 7.72 -19.89
C GLU A 212 9.39 8.10 -21.38
N LEU A 213 8.20 8.35 -21.90
CA LEU A 213 7.99 8.60 -23.33
C LEU A 213 7.85 10.07 -23.67
N TYR A 214 7.20 10.82 -22.79
CA TYR A 214 6.80 12.19 -23.08
C TYR A 214 7.61 13.22 -22.30
N ASN A 215 8.54 12.77 -21.45
CA ASN A 215 9.36 13.62 -20.59
C ASN A 215 8.51 14.63 -19.79
N ILE A 216 7.38 14.17 -19.24
CA ILE A 216 6.50 14.96 -18.39
C ILE A 216 6.86 14.65 -16.93
N PRO A 217 7.68 15.48 -16.24
CA PRO A 217 8.09 15.23 -14.87
C PRO A 217 7.00 15.69 -13.89
N TRP A 218 5.82 15.07 -13.98
CA TRP A 218 4.63 15.42 -13.19
C TRP A 218 4.86 15.36 -11.67
N TYR A 219 5.89 14.64 -11.21
CA TYR A 219 6.27 14.51 -9.81
C TYR A 219 7.23 15.62 -9.31
N SER A 220 7.75 16.48 -10.20
CA SER A 220 8.66 17.56 -9.84
C SER A 220 7.90 18.81 -9.38
N PRO A 221 8.17 19.33 -8.16
CA PRO A 221 7.57 20.58 -7.71
C PRO A 221 7.89 21.77 -8.63
N GLU A 222 9.09 21.82 -9.19
CA GLU A 222 9.54 22.87 -10.10
C GLU A 222 8.73 22.89 -11.41
N TYR A 223 8.45 21.70 -11.96
CA TYR A 223 7.60 21.58 -13.14
C TYR A 223 6.16 21.99 -12.84
N LEU A 224 5.60 21.53 -11.72
CA LEU A 224 4.22 21.86 -11.34
C LEU A 224 4.03 23.35 -11.02
N ALA A 225 5.07 24.01 -10.52
CA ALA A 225 5.05 25.43 -10.17
C ALA A 225 4.85 26.38 -11.35
N GLN A 226 5.02 25.92 -12.59
CA GLN A 226 4.84 26.75 -13.78
C GLN A 226 3.37 27.00 -14.13
N PHE A 227 2.46 26.18 -13.59
CA PHE A 227 1.04 26.28 -13.91
C PHE A 227 0.32 27.27 -13.00
N SER A 228 -0.39 28.22 -13.60
CA SER A 228 -1.17 29.24 -12.89
C SER A 228 -2.57 28.78 -12.51
N SER A 229 -3.08 27.71 -13.10
CA SER A 229 -4.43 27.19 -12.84
C SER A 229 -4.48 25.67 -12.93
N VAL A 230 -5.50 25.08 -12.30
CA VAL A 230 -5.82 23.65 -12.40
C VAL A 230 -6.08 23.24 -13.85
N GLN A 231 -6.74 24.08 -14.64
CA GLN A 231 -7.07 23.77 -16.03
C GLN A 231 -5.82 23.72 -16.92
N ASP A 232 -4.88 24.66 -16.75
CA ASP A 232 -3.61 24.65 -17.49
C ASP A 232 -2.79 23.39 -17.15
N ALA A 233 -2.71 23.06 -15.86
CA ALA A 233 -2.04 21.86 -15.39
C ALA A 233 -2.72 20.58 -15.89
N LYS A 234 -4.05 20.51 -15.88
CA LYS A 234 -4.83 19.36 -16.38
C LYS A 234 -4.56 19.09 -17.85
N GLU A 235 -4.51 20.13 -18.68
CA GLU A 235 -4.22 19.96 -20.11
C GLU A 235 -2.76 19.53 -20.32
N ALA A 236 -1.81 20.12 -19.61
CA ALA A 236 -0.40 19.72 -19.69
C ALA A 236 -0.17 18.28 -19.18
N LEU A 237 -0.95 17.84 -18.19
CA LEU A 237 -0.90 16.50 -17.60
C LEU A 237 -1.91 15.53 -18.24
N ARG A 238 -2.48 15.85 -19.41
CA ARG A 238 -3.49 15.03 -20.07
C ARG A 238 -3.06 13.58 -20.24
N LEU A 239 -1.80 13.34 -20.63
CA LEU A 239 -1.25 11.99 -20.82
C LEU A 239 -1.05 11.20 -19.51
N CYS A 240 -1.07 11.87 -18.35
CA CYS A 240 -1.00 11.23 -17.04
C CYS A 240 -2.35 10.65 -16.61
N PHE A 241 -3.47 11.24 -17.05
CA PHE A 241 -4.80 10.97 -16.51
C PHE A 241 -5.84 10.54 -17.54
N LEU A 242 -5.51 10.57 -18.83
CA LEU A 242 -6.41 10.09 -19.88
C LEU A 242 -6.16 8.62 -20.19
N GLY A 243 -7.09 7.78 -19.72
CA GLY A 243 -7.15 6.36 -20.04
C GLY A 243 -8.33 6.06 -20.97
N CYS A 244 -8.93 4.89 -20.78
CA CYS A 244 -10.12 4.45 -21.48
C CYS A 244 -11.14 3.79 -20.54
N ARG A 245 -12.35 3.57 -21.05
CA ARG A 245 -13.36 2.70 -20.45
C ARG A 245 -12.98 1.24 -20.65
N GLU A 246 -13.78 0.33 -20.08
CA GLU A 246 -13.59 -1.13 -20.19
C GLU A 246 -13.60 -1.62 -21.65
N ASP A 247 -14.23 -0.88 -22.56
CA ASP A 247 -14.23 -1.18 -24.01
C ASP A 247 -12.88 -0.96 -24.70
N ALA A 248 -11.85 -0.52 -23.96
CA ALA A 248 -10.50 -0.25 -24.43
C ALA A 248 -10.36 0.91 -25.43
N VAL A 249 -11.45 1.58 -25.80
CA VAL A 249 -11.48 2.52 -26.93
C VAL A 249 -12.05 3.88 -26.52
N THR A 250 -13.09 3.91 -25.70
CA THR A 250 -13.72 5.16 -25.29
C THR A 250 -12.81 5.88 -24.30
N PRO A 251 -12.29 7.08 -24.62
CA PRO A 251 -11.42 7.81 -23.72
C PRO A 251 -12.17 8.17 -22.45
N LEU A 252 -11.47 8.04 -21.32
CA LEU A 252 -12.01 8.35 -20.01
C LEU A 252 -10.95 9.09 -19.22
N TRP A 253 -11.27 10.29 -18.77
CA TRP A 253 -10.46 10.95 -17.74
C TRP A 253 -10.53 10.14 -16.46
N MET A 254 -9.40 10.03 -15.77
CA MET A 254 -9.36 9.42 -14.45
C MET A 254 -10.42 10.06 -13.55
N PRO A 255 -11.29 9.27 -12.90
CA PRO A 255 -12.31 9.82 -12.00
C PRO A 255 -11.67 10.74 -10.98
N ALA A 256 -12.20 11.94 -10.71
CA ALA A 256 -11.56 12.96 -9.87
C ALA A 256 -10.18 13.46 -10.37
N THR A 257 -10.05 13.70 -11.68
CA THR A 257 -8.83 14.28 -12.29
C THR A 257 -8.56 15.68 -11.75
N ASP A 258 -9.59 16.52 -11.58
CA ASP A 258 -9.40 17.92 -11.18
C ASP A 258 -8.87 18.00 -9.75
N GLU A 259 -9.42 17.20 -8.84
CA GLU A 259 -8.96 17.10 -7.46
C GLU A 259 -7.54 16.52 -7.37
N ARG A 260 -7.15 15.61 -8.27
CA ARG A 260 -5.76 15.13 -8.34
C ARG A 260 -4.80 16.21 -8.79
N VAL A 261 -5.17 16.97 -9.83
CA VAL A 261 -4.34 18.06 -10.34
C VAL A 261 -4.23 19.17 -9.30
N GLU A 262 -5.34 19.55 -8.67
CA GLU A 262 -5.35 20.49 -7.55
C GLU A 262 -4.43 20.02 -6.41
N LEU A 263 -4.51 18.74 -6.04
CA LEU A 263 -3.65 18.15 -5.02
C LEU A 263 -2.17 18.15 -5.41
N LEU A 264 -1.82 17.87 -6.66
CA LEU A 264 -0.44 17.95 -7.15
C LEU A 264 0.11 19.38 -7.00
N LEU A 265 -0.68 20.37 -7.41
CA LEU A 265 -0.29 21.78 -7.32
C LEU A 265 -0.15 22.22 -5.85
N SER A 266 -1.11 21.88 -4.99
CA SER A 266 -1.07 22.26 -3.57
C SER A 266 0.08 21.59 -2.82
N LEU A 267 0.35 20.32 -3.11
CA LEU A 267 1.45 19.57 -2.51
C LEU A 267 2.81 20.07 -3.00
N SER A 268 2.94 20.37 -4.29
CA SER A 268 4.12 21.01 -4.87
C SER A 268 4.42 22.35 -4.17
N GLN A 269 3.40 23.19 -4.00
CA GLN A 269 3.53 24.45 -3.28
C GLN A 269 4.01 24.23 -1.84
N ALA A 270 3.41 23.29 -1.10
CA ALA A 270 3.81 22.99 0.26
C ALA A 270 5.28 22.50 0.37
N LEU A 271 5.71 21.66 -0.57
CA LEU A 271 7.11 21.19 -0.66
C LEU A 271 8.06 22.37 -0.88
N ARG A 272 7.72 23.31 -1.79
CA ARG A 272 8.52 24.50 -2.08
C ARG A 272 8.56 25.49 -0.92
N GLU A 273 7.42 25.79 -0.30
CA GLU A 273 7.32 26.72 0.84
C GLU A 273 8.15 26.22 2.03
N LYS A 274 8.13 24.92 2.28
CA LYS A 274 8.93 24.28 3.34
C LYS A 274 10.37 23.96 2.91
N GLN A 275 10.73 24.26 1.65
CA GLN A 275 12.04 23.95 1.06
C GLN A 275 12.47 22.52 1.32
N THR A 276 11.56 21.57 1.07
CA THR A 276 11.74 20.16 1.38
C THR A 276 11.29 19.27 0.22
N SER A 277 11.59 17.99 0.33
CA SER A 277 11.16 16.93 -0.58
C SER A 277 10.84 15.68 0.22
N PHE A 278 10.18 14.68 -0.36
CA PHE A 278 9.98 13.40 0.31
C PHE A 278 11.31 12.74 0.70
N TYR A 279 12.34 12.93 -0.12
CA TYR A 279 13.69 12.48 0.21
C TYR A 279 14.31 13.23 1.39
N ASP A 280 14.11 14.54 1.49
CA ASP A 280 14.62 15.34 2.61
C ASP A 280 13.89 14.94 3.91
N ILE A 281 12.58 14.66 3.82
CA ILE A 281 11.78 14.11 4.93
C ILE A 281 12.29 12.73 5.36
N LEU A 282 12.59 11.83 4.40
CA LEU A 282 13.22 10.55 4.69
C LEU A 282 14.55 10.77 5.42
N CYS A 283 15.41 11.64 4.91
CA CYS A 283 16.71 11.93 5.52
C CYS A 283 16.58 12.43 6.97
N ALA A 284 15.61 13.30 7.24
CA ALA A 284 15.38 13.92 8.54
C ALA A 284 14.88 12.95 9.61
N CYS A 285 14.15 11.89 9.24
CA CYS A 285 13.48 11.02 10.20
C CYS A 285 14.39 10.04 10.96
N SER A 286 15.68 9.96 10.61
CA SER A 286 16.67 9.11 11.29
C SER A 286 16.31 7.61 11.34
N GLY A 287 15.55 7.13 10.35
CA GLY A 287 15.07 5.75 10.26
C GLY A 287 13.91 5.41 11.20
N PHE A 288 13.15 6.42 11.66
CA PHE A 288 11.94 6.23 12.47
C PHE A 288 10.68 6.69 11.71
N ILE A 289 9.61 5.93 11.85
CA ILE A 289 8.27 6.24 11.33
C ILE A 289 7.57 7.18 12.30
N PHE A 290 7.60 6.84 13.58
CA PHE A 290 6.98 7.60 14.68
C PHE A 290 8.07 8.23 15.55
N LYS A 291 7.71 9.25 16.33
CA LYS A 291 8.66 9.89 17.25
C LYS A 291 9.17 8.87 18.29
N PRO A 292 10.49 8.70 18.46
CA PRO A 292 11.03 7.76 19.45
C PRO A 292 10.66 8.22 20.87
N ARG A 293 10.10 7.29 21.67
CA ARG A 293 9.66 7.56 23.06
C ARG A 293 10.81 7.72 24.06
N VAL A 294 11.94 7.09 23.77
CA VAL A 294 13.13 7.13 24.62
C VAL A 294 14.15 8.03 23.93
N PRO A 295 14.72 9.04 24.63
CA PRO A 295 15.87 9.77 24.11
C PRO A 295 16.93 8.75 23.68
N LEU A 296 17.48 8.87 22.47
CA LEU A 296 18.52 7.98 21.95
C LEU A 296 19.73 8.05 22.88
N SER A 297 19.77 7.18 23.89
CA SER A 297 20.85 7.15 24.86
C SER A 297 22.03 6.40 24.26
N THR A 298 23.14 7.12 24.10
CA THR A 298 24.52 6.62 24.26
C THR A 298 25.16 5.70 23.22
N GLU A 299 24.54 5.36 22.09
CA GLU A 299 25.26 4.63 21.04
C GLU A 299 25.59 5.50 19.82
N VAL A 300 26.89 5.81 19.70
CA VAL A 300 27.62 6.30 18.53
C VAL A 300 27.76 7.83 18.38
N ASP A 301 28.78 8.34 19.05
CA ASP A 301 29.75 9.37 18.63
C ASP A 301 29.27 10.60 17.83
N SER A 302 29.27 11.74 18.53
CA SER A 302 29.68 13.06 18.03
C SER A 302 28.76 13.85 17.07
N LEU A 303 27.44 13.76 17.21
CA LEU A 303 26.56 14.80 16.64
C LEU A 303 26.26 15.89 17.68
N PRO A 304 26.38 17.18 17.32
CA PRO A 304 26.17 18.30 18.23
C PRO A 304 24.74 18.29 18.78
N CYS A 305 24.64 18.61 20.07
CA CYS A 305 23.46 18.60 20.92
C CYS A 305 22.26 19.38 20.35
N SER A 306 21.49 18.76 19.45
CA SER A 306 20.08 19.12 19.27
C SER A 306 19.31 18.54 20.45
N SER A 307 18.75 19.41 21.29
CA SER A 307 18.04 19.02 22.52
C SER A 307 16.70 18.32 22.28
N SER A 308 16.19 18.29 21.04
CA SER A 308 14.93 17.61 20.70
C SER A 308 15.17 16.30 19.94
N PRO A 309 14.48 15.20 20.30
CA PRO A 309 14.51 13.97 19.52
C PRO A 309 14.01 14.24 18.08
N PRO A 310 14.55 13.53 17.07
CA PRO A 310 14.12 13.71 15.69
C PRO A 310 12.62 13.39 15.56
N ALA A 311 11.91 14.15 14.73
CA ALA A 311 10.55 13.83 14.37
C ALA A 311 10.52 12.55 13.51
N GLY A 312 9.47 11.75 13.65
CA GLY A 312 9.26 10.58 12.80
C GLY A 312 8.86 10.98 11.38
N PHE A 313 9.01 10.05 10.43
CA PHE A 313 8.64 10.25 9.04
C PHE A 313 7.18 10.68 8.88
N ILE A 314 6.25 10.04 9.61
CA ILE A 314 4.82 10.37 9.55
C ILE A 314 4.54 11.77 10.10
N SER A 315 5.24 12.21 11.16
CA SER A 315 5.08 13.57 11.68
C SER A 315 5.42 14.62 10.62
N HIS A 316 6.51 14.42 9.89
CA HIS A 316 6.88 15.32 8.79
C HIS A 316 5.85 15.31 7.64
N LEU A 317 5.25 14.17 7.30
CA LEU A 317 4.18 14.11 6.31
C LEU A 317 2.92 14.87 6.77
N LEU A 318 2.55 14.74 8.05
CA LEU A 318 1.42 15.46 8.64
C LEU A 318 1.66 16.97 8.66
N GLU A 319 2.89 17.40 8.92
CA GLU A 319 3.27 18.81 8.86
C GLU A 319 3.36 19.32 7.41
N LEU A 320 3.70 18.44 6.46
CA LEU A 320 3.85 18.79 5.05
C LEU A 320 2.51 19.23 4.45
N HIS A 321 1.47 18.40 4.52
CA HIS A 321 0.22 18.66 3.80
C HIS A 321 -1.01 18.02 4.46
N PRO A 322 -2.19 18.69 4.51
CA PRO A 322 -3.42 18.15 5.08
C PRO A 322 -3.90 16.84 4.45
N ARG A 323 -3.47 16.52 3.22
CA ARG A 323 -3.76 15.24 2.54
C ARG A 323 -3.38 14.03 3.38
N TYR A 324 -2.34 14.14 4.21
CA TYR A 324 -1.88 13.06 5.08
C TYR A 324 -2.67 12.97 6.40
N HIS A 325 -3.55 13.93 6.67
CA HIS A 325 -4.42 13.92 7.84
C HIS A 325 -5.59 12.98 7.56
N ASP A 326 -5.62 11.85 8.25
CA ASP A 326 -6.64 10.85 8.05
C ASP A 326 -7.05 10.27 9.42
N VAL A 327 -8.30 10.53 9.80
CA VAL A 327 -8.86 10.18 11.10
C VAL A 327 -10.23 9.54 10.95
N ALA A 328 -10.53 8.61 11.83
CA ALA A 328 -11.87 8.11 12.05
C ALA A 328 -12.40 8.63 13.40
N CYS A 329 -13.64 9.09 13.41
CA CYS A 329 -14.31 9.57 14.61
C CYS A 329 -15.12 8.43 15.24
N HIS A 330 -15.02 8.30 16.57
CA HIS A 330 -15.79 7.36 17.37
C HIS A 330 -16.46 8.09 18.53
N SER A 331 -17.79 8.21 18.46
CA SER A 331 -18.57 8.79 19.54
C SER A 331 -18.71 7.82 20.71
N THR A 332 -18.30 8.26 21.89
CA THR A 332 -18.46 7.54 23.16
C THR A 332 -19.34 8.35 24.12
N ALA A 333 -19.75 7.75 25.24
CA ALA A 333 -20.49 8.47 26.28
C ALA A 333 -19.70 9.65 26.88
N SER A 334 -18.36 9.64 26.82
CA SER A 334 -17.48 10.71 27.30
C SER A 334 -17.11 11.73 26.22
N GLY A 335 -17.58 11.56 24.99
CA GLY A 335 -17.34 12.46 23.85
C GLY A 335 -16.80 11.75 22.60
N ASP A 336 -16.52 12.55 21.57
CA ASP A 336 -15.96 12.05 20.31
C ASP A 336 -14.45 11.84 20.42
N ILE A 337 -14.03 10.59 20.22
CA ILE A 337 -12.63 10.20 20.12
C ILE A 337 -12.22 10.23 18.65
N ARG A 338 -11.14 10.95 18.33
CA ARG A 338 -10.55 10.98 16.99
C ARG A 338 -9.36 10.04 16.97
N ILE A 339 -9.41 9.01 16.14
CA ILE A 339 -8.36 8.01 16.02
C ILE A 339 -7.67 8.22 14.67
N PRO A 340 -6.35 8.43 14.66
CA PRO A 340 -5.60 8.53 13.41
C PRO A 340 -5.60 7.18 12.69
N VAL A 341 -5.99 7.17 11.42
CA VAL A 341 -5.91 6.00 10.53
C VAL A 341 -4.68 6.12 9.62
N LEU A 342 -4.34 7.34 9.21
CA LEU A 342 -3.08 7.70 8.53
C LEU A 342 -2.77 6.85 7.30
N LYS A 343 -3.80 6.46 6.53
CA LYS A 343 -3.65 5.48 5.45
C LYS A 343 -2.51 5.85 4.49
N LEU A 344 -2.50 7.07 3.96
CA LEU A 344 -1.51 7.49 2.95
C LEU A 344 -0.11 7.60 3.53
N SER A 345 0.02 8.04 4.77
CA SER A 345 1.31 8.12 5.45
C SER A 345 1.90 6.73 5.66
N GLN A 346 1.08 5.76 6.10
CA GLN A 346 1.50 4.36 6.24
C GLN A 346 1.84 3.74 4.88
N LEU A 347 1.03 3.99 3.84
CA LEU A 347 1.27 3.50 2.49
C LEU A 347 2.57 4.07 1.90
N THR A 348 2.89 5.34 2.16
CA THR A 348 4.14 5.96 1.74
C THR A 348 5.34 5.26 2.39
N VAL A 349 5.26 4.96 3.70
CA VAL A 349 6.29 4.20 4.41
C VAL A 349 6.46 2.80 3.81
N LEU A 350 5.35 2.10 3.51
CA LEU A 350 5.39 0.76 2.89
C LEU A 350 6.04 0.79 1.50
N ALA A 351 5.65 1.74 0.66
CA ALA A 351 6.22 1.91 -0.69
C ALA A 351 7.73 2.12 -0.63
N LEU A 352 8.21 2.99 0.27
CA LEU A 352 9.65 3.25 0.42
C LEU A 352 10.40 2.05 1.03
N SER A 353 9.81 1.37 2.01
CA SER A 353 10.41 0.21 2.68
C SER A 353 10.61 -0.99 1.75
N GLN A 354 9.82 -1.07 0.68
CA GLN A 354 9.90 -2.11 -0.34
C GLN A 354 10.82 -1.68 -1.50
N ALA A 355 10.60 -0.48 -2.05
CA ALA A 355 11.30 0.00 -3.23
C ALA A 355 12.80 0.28 -3.01
N LEU A 356 13.20 0.87 -1.87
CA LEU A 356 14.59 1.30 -1.65
C LEU A 356 15.57 0.12 -1.49
N PRO A 357 15.26 -0.91 -0.68
CA PRO A 357 16.07 -2.13 -0.67
C PRO A 357 16.25 -2.76 -2.06
N ALA A 358 15.17 -2.86 -2.83
CA ALA A 358 15.23 -3.38 -4.21
C ALA A 358 16.11 -2.49 -5.10
N LEU A 359 16.01 -1.16 -4.94
CA LEU A 359 16.81 -0.19 -5.69
C LEU A 359 18.29 -0.33 -5.38
N TRP A 360 18.67 -0.44 -4.11
CA TRP A 360 20.07 -0.59 -3.71
C TRP A 360 20.69 -1.90 -4.20
N ARG A 361 19.95 -3.00 -4.15
CA ARG A 361 20.38 -4.27 -4.75
C ARG A 361 20.60 -4.14 -6.25
N PHE A 362 19.62 -3.56 -6.96
CA PHE A 362 19.70 -3.33 -8.40
C PHE A 362 20.91 -2.48 -8.79
N ARG A 363 21.14 -1.36 -8.07
CA ARG A 363 22.27 -0.45 -8.30
C ARG A 363 23.60 -1.14 -8.04
N GLY A 364 23.70 -1.85 -6.92
CA GLY A 364 24.89 -2.61 -6.55
C GLY A 364 25.25 -3.68 -7.57
N GLN A 365 24.27 -4.42 -8.08
CA GLN A 365 24.46 -5.42 -9.15
C GLN A 365 24.84 -4.78 -10.49
N SER A 366 24.38 -3.56 -10.75
CA SER A 366 24.67 -2.78 -11.96
C SER A 366 25.99 -2.00 -11.90
N GLY A 367 26.75 -2.10 -10.79
CA GLY A 367 27.99 -1.34 -10.59
C GLY A 367 27.77 0.16 -10.41
N LEU A 368 26.54 0.59 -10.13
CA LEU A 368 26.21 1.99 -9.84
C LEU A 368 26.50 2.30 -8.37
N PRO A 369 26.85 3.57 -8.03
CA PRO A 369 26.93 4.00 -6.64
C PRO A 369 25.63 3.64 -5.91
N LEU A 370 25.71 3.02 -4.72
CA LEU A 370 24.51 2.57 -4.00
C LEU A 370 23.58 3.72 -3.65
N VAL A 371 24.17 4.87 -3.37
CA VAL A 371 23.45 6.06 -2.90
C VAL A 371 23.89 7.24 -3.77
N SER A 372 22.98 8.18 -4.04
CA SER A 372 23.24 9.28 -4.99
C SER A 372 24.46 10.13 -4.60
N GLU A 373 25.36 10.39 -5.53
CA GLU A 373 26.51 11.26 -5.30
C GLU A 373 26.08 12.75 -5.22
N GLY A 374 26.83 13.57 -4.46
CA GLY A 374 26.66 15.03 -4.44
C GLY A 374 25.84 15.63 -3.29
N PHE A 375 25.19 14.83 -2.44
CA PHE A 375 24.48 15.31 -1.25
C PHE A 375 25.05 14.66 0.02
N SER A 376 25.07 15.41 1.14
CA SER A 376 25.47 14.88 2.44
C SER A 376 24.40 13.94 2.98
N GLN A 377 24.41 12.69 2.50
CA GLN A 377 23.47 11.69 2.97
C GLN A 377 23.67 11.37 4.44
N PRO A 378 22.59 11.19 5.20
CA PRO A 378 22.66 10.70 6.56
C PRO A 378 23.44 9.38 6.63
N ALA A 379 24.30 9.25 7.63
CA ALA A 379 25.09 8.04 7.83
C ALA A 379 24.24 6.76 7.97
N TRP A 380 23.00 6.89 8.46
CA TRP A 380 22.09 5.76 8.64
C TRP A 380 21.57 5.19 7.30
N ILE A 381 21.24 6.04 6.31
CA ILE A 381 20.83 5.57 4.96
C ILE A 381 21.98 4.80 4.32
N ARG A 382 23.19 5.38 4.33
CA ARG A 382 24.39 4.73 3.77
C ARG A 382 24.64 3.37 4.41
N ARG A 383 24.51 3.27 5.74
CA ARG A 383 24.68 2.00 6.47
C ARG A 383 23.68 0.94 6.00
N ILE A 384 22.40 1.30 5.88
CA ILE A 384 21.35 0.38 5.44
C ILE A 384 21.57 -0.01 3.97
N ALA A 385 21.85 0.95 3.08
CA ALA A 385 22.13 0.69 1.68
C ALA A 385 23.34 -0.24 1.49
N SER A 386 24.43 -0.01 2.25
CA SER A 386 25.59 -0.91 2.27
C SER A 386 25.22 -2.29 2.79
N ALA A 387 24.39 -2.41 3.83
CA ALA A 387 23.93 -3.70 4.33
C ALA A 387 23.17 -4.47 3.24
N TYR A 388 22.21 -3.85 2.54
CA TYR A 388 21.48 -4.50 1.44
C TYR A 388 22.37 -4.87 0.24
N HIS A 389 23.49 -4.18 0.03
CA HIS A 389 24.45 -4.51 -1.00
C HIS A 389 25.38 -5.67 -0.60
N SER A 390 25.88 -5.65 0.63
CA SER A 390 26.86 -6.61 1.13
C SER A 390 26.23 -7.94 1.55
N LEU A 391 24.97 -7.92 1.98
CA LEU A 391 24.29 -9.11 2.48
C LEU A 391 23.78 -9.95 1.30
N GLN A 392 24.31 -11.17 1.21
CA GLN A 392 23.63 -12.30 0.58
C GLN A 392 22.61 -12.96 1.55
N SER A 393 22.45 -12.43 2.77
CA SER A 393 21.66 -13.05 3.84
C SER A 393 20.37 -12.29 4.18
N ASP A 394 19.45 -13.03 4.80
CA ASP A 394 18.11 -12.59 5.22
C ASP A 394 18.09 -11.56 6.38
N GLU A 395 19.23 -11.19 6.95
CA GLU A 395 19.33 -10.30 8.13
C GLU A 395 19.57 -8.82 7.77
N SER A 396 19.05 -8.36 6.64
CA SER A 396 19.18 -6.95 6.29
C SER A 396 18.36 -6.08 7.26
N PRO A 397 18.94 -5.01 7.83
CA PRO A 397 18.19 -4.13 8.72
C PRO A 397 17.05 -3.45 7.94
N PRO A 398 15.85 -3.30 8.55
CA PRO A 398 14.75 -2.63 7.89
C PRO A 398 15.07 -1.15 7.64
N LEU A 399 14.49 -0.56 6.60
CA LEU A 399 14.60 0.88 6.32
C LEU A 399 14.18 1.73 7.54
N PHE A 400 13.10 1.31 8.20
CA PHE A 400 12.60 1.93 9.42
C PHE A 400 12.68 0.96 10.60
N LYS A 401 13.22 1.43 11.72
CA LYS A 401 13.46 0.63 12.93
C LYS A 401 12.17 0.19 13.63
N ASP A 402 11.12 0.99 13.48
CA ASP A 402 9.83 0.83 14.13
C ASP A 402 8.72 0.40 13.15
N LEU A 403 9.09 -0.26 12.05
CA LEU A 403 8.15 -0.77 11.04
C LEU A 403 7.03 -1.63 11.63
N ALA A 404 7.30 -2.38 12.70
CA ALA A 404 6.32 -3.18 13.43
C ALA A 404 5.21 -2.37 14.13
N GLN A 405 5.37 -1.04 14.24
CA GLN A 405 4.36 -0.14 14.80
C GLN A 405 3.30 0.31 13.78
N LEU A 406 3.52 0.07 12.48
CA LEU A 406 2.49 0.29 11.47
C LEU A 406 1.27 -0.60 11.74
N SER A 407 0.11 -0.13 11.30
CA SER A 407 -1.12 -0.91 11.17
C SER A 407 -1.46 -1.08 9.69
N VAL A 408 -2.54 -1.80 9.40
CA VAL A 408 -2.98 -2.00 8.00
C VAL A 408 -3.41 -0.66 7.38
N CYS A 409 -3.25 -0.55 6.06
CA CYS A 409 -3.73 0.59 5.29
C CYS A 409 -5.23 0.42 5.00
N CYS A 410 -6.08 0.55 6.04
CA CYS A 410 -7.53 0.30 5.98
C CYS A 410 -8.21 0.97 4.79
N ASP A 411 -8.33 0.21 3.71
CA ASP A 411 -9.00 0.60 2.49
C ASP A 411 -10.45 0.07 2.45
N TYR A 412 -11.04 -0.10 1.26
CA TYR A 412 -12.37 -0.70 1.12
C TYR A 412 -12.31 -2.24 0.94
N GLN A 413 -11.16 -2.80 0.55
CA GLN A 413 -10.96 -4.24 0.37
C GLN A 413 -10.74 -4.96 1.70
N ILE A 414 -9.95 -4.35 2.60
CA ILE A 414 -9.63 -4.94 3.90
C ILE A 414 -10.89 -5.18 4.74
N PRO A 415 -11.80 -4.19 4.95
CA PRO A 415 -13.03 -4.44 5.70
C PRO A 415 -13.93 -5.48 5.04
N ARG A 416 -13.93 -5.58 3.71
CA ARG A 416 -14.68 -6.61 2.99
C ARG A 416 -14.13 -8.01 3.31
N ALA A 417 -12.82 -8.21 3.21
CA ALA A 417 -12.18 -9.48 3.54
C ALA A 417 -12.46 -9.91 4.98
N LEU A 418 -12.42 -8.96 5.92
CA LEU A 418 -12.70 -9.22 7.33
C LEU A 418 -14.19 -9.52 7.58
N ARG A 419 -15.11 -8.88 6.84
CA ARG A 419 -16.54 -9.19 6.87
C ARG A 419 -16.82 -10.60 6.31
N ASP A 420 -16.22 -10.95 5.18
CA ASP A 420 -16.30 -12.30 4.60
C ASP A 420 -15.74 -13.37 5.53
N ALA A 421 -14.68 -13.05 6.29
CA ALA A 421 -14.13 -13.92 7.32
C ALA A 421 -14.96 -13.95 8.62
N GLY A 422 -16.05 -13.18 8.72
CA GLY A 422 -16.86 -13.09 9.94
C GLY A 422 -16.21 -12.35 11.10
N LEU A 423 -15.07 -11.69 10.88
CA LEU A 423 -14.35 -10.91 11.89
C LEU A 423 -14.95 -9.51 12.06
N LEU A 424 -15.69 -9.03 11.04
CA LEU A 424 -16.55 -7.85 11.13
C LEU A 424 -18.01 -8.25 10.90
N VAL A 425 -18.87 -7.91 11.84
CA VAL A 425 -20.32 -8.08 11.74
C VAL A 425 -20.96 -6.70 11.83
N TYR A 426 -21.69 -6.31 10.79
CA TYR A 426 -22.40 -5.04 10.75
C TYR A 426 -23.79 -5.20 11.35
N ALA A 427 -24.28 -4.18 12.04
CA ALA A 427 -25.70 -4.08 12.40
C ALA A 427 -26.55 -4.02 11.12
N ASP A 428 -27.79 -4.50 11.19
CA ASP A 428 -28.70 -4.67 10.04
C ASP A 428 -28.77 -3.43 9.14
N ARG A 429 -28.89 -2.23 9.74
CA ARG A 429 -28.90 -0.96 8.99
C ARG A 429 -27.65 -0.78 8.14
N LEU A 430 -26.47 -0.95 8.74
CA LEU A 430 -25.20 -0.71 8.06
C LEU A 430 -24.93 -1.81 7.02
N SER A 431 -25.31 -3.06 7.31
CA SER A 431 -25.27 -4.15 6.34
C SER A 431 -26.10 -3.82 5.11
N ASP A 432 -27.38 -3.42 5.29
CA ASP A 432 -28.28 -3.04 4.19
C ASP A 432 -27.70 -1.92 3.31
N LEU A 433 -27.14 -0.87 3.93
CA LEU A 433 -26.49 0.22 3.20
C LEU A 433 -25.33 -0.28 2.33
N VAL A 434 -24.45 -1.12 2.89
CA VAL A 434 -23.29 -1.66 2.15
C VAL A 434 -23.74 -2.63 1.05
N ASP A 435 -24.68 -3.52 1.34
CA ASP A 435 -25.14 -4.56 0.43
C ASP A 435 -25.95 -3.99 -0.73
N ARG A 436 -26.67 -2.90 -0.50
CA ARG A 436 -27.34 -2.17 -1.58
C ARG A 436 -26.38 -1.30 -2.39
N GLY A 437 -25.16 -1.07 -1.93
CA GLY A 437 -24.22 -0.15 -2.58
C GLY A 437 -24.66 1.30 -2.38
N VAL A 438 -25.10 1.66 -1.17
CA VAL A 438 -25.37 3.05 -0.82
C VAL A 438 -24.05 3.78 -0.54
N LEU A 439 -23.88 4.95 -1.16
CA LEU A 439 -22.72 5.79 -0.95
C LEU A 439 -22.71 6.36 0.47
N LEU A 440 -21.73 5.96 1.29
CA LEU A 440 -21.53 6.46 2.64
C LEU A 440 -20.85 7.83 2.65
N GLN A 441 -21.10 8.61 3.72
CA GLN A 441 -20.46 9.90 3.93
C GLN A 441 -18.97 9.72 4.22
N ALA A 442 -18.15 10.42 3.43
CA ALA A 442 -16.72 10.58 3.66
C ALA A 442 -16.41 11.19 5.04
N GLY A 443 -15.57 10.51 5.83
CA GLY A 443 -15.26 10.83 7.22
C GLY A 443 -16.43 10.65 8.18
N GLY A 444 -17.54 10.08 7.71
CA GLY A 444 -18.78 9.95 8.45
C GLY A 444 -18.74 8.87 9.53
N ARG A 445 -19.80 8.82 10.34
CA ARG A 445 -19.96 7.83 11.43
C ARG A 445 -19.84 6.39 10.95
N ASP A 446 -20.52 6.07 9.85
CA ASP A 446 -20.61 4.69 9.32
C ASP A 446 -19.27 4.23 8.74
N GLU A 447 -18.64 5.06 7.90
CA GLU A 447 -17.30 4.80 7.38
C GLU A 447 -16.26 4.72 8.51
N GLY A 448 -16.30 5.66 9.45
CA GLY A 448 -15.41 5.68 10.61
C GLY A 448 -15.51 4.39 11.43
N ALA A 449 -16.74 3.90 11.68
CA ALA A 449 -16.96 2.64 12.39
C ALA A 449 -16.38 1.44 11.63
N ILE A 450 -16.57 1.37 10.30
CA ILE A 450 -16.01 0.31 9.46
C ILE A 450 -14.49 0.29 9.52
N ARG A 451 -13.84 1.45 9.38
CA ARG A 451 -12.38 1.57 9.39
C ARG A 451 -11.78 1.23 10.75
N LEU A 452 -12.39 1.72 11.83
CA LEU A 452 -11.95 1.41 13.18
C LEU A 452 -12.16 -0.06 13.54
N GLY A 453 -13.30 -0.62 13.13
CA GLY A 453 -13.57 -2.04 13.25
C GLY A 453 -12.50 -2.87 12.54
N ALA A 454 -12.15 -2.48 11.30
CA ALA A 454 -11.11 -3.15 10.54
C ALA A 454 -9.74 -3.07 11.23
N LEU A 455 -9.30 -1.89 11.67
CA LEU A 455 -8.04 -1.74 12.42
C LEU A 455 -8.03 -2.67 13.65
N LEU A 456 -9.07 -2.64 14.47
CA LEU A 456 -9.18 -3.49 15.66
C LEU A 456 -9.18 -4.99 15.31
N ALA A 457 -9.93 -5.40 14.29
CA ALA A 457 -9.96 -6.80 13.83
C ALA A 457 -8.59 -7.27 13.36
N THR A 458 -7.84 -6.43 12.63
CA THR A 458 -6.49 -6.78 12.19
C THR A 458 -5.48 -6.89 13.33
N GLU A 459 -5.63 -6.08 14.39
CA GLU A 459 -4.80 -6.19 15.59
C GLU A 459 -5.06 -7.48 16.37
N LEU A 460 -6.30 -7.98 16.39
CA LEU A 460 -6.61 -9.29 16.96
C LEU A 460 -6.12 -10.43 16.05
N LEU A 461 -6.24 -10.25 14.74
CA LEU A 461 -5.82 -11.24 13.74
C LEU A 461 -4.30 -11.42 13.71
N ILE A 462 -3.51 -10.36 13.86
CA ILE A 462 -2.05 -10.49 13.90
C ILE A 462 -1.60 -11.25 15.16
N ASP A 463 -2.23 -11.02 16.31
CA ASP A 463 -1.95 -11.75 17.55
C ASP A 463 -2.29 -13.24 17.38
N TYR A 464 -3.45 -13.55 16.79
CA TYR A 464 -3.86 -14.91 16.44
C TYR A 464 -2.89 -15.62 15.48
N LEU A 465 -2.46 -14.94 14.41
CA LEU A 465 -1.55 -15.51 13.43
C LEU A 465 -0.18 -15.79 14.04
N ASN A 466 0.32 -14.87 14.87
CA ASN A 466 1.57 -15.06 15.60
C ASN A 466 1.50 -16.32 16.45
N GLU A 467 0.52 -16.43 17.36
CA GLU A 467 0.36 -17.60 18.22
C GLU A 467 0.27 -18.91 17.42
N ARG A 468 -0.55 -18.93 16.36
CA ARG A 468 -0.73 -20.12 15.51
C ARG A 468 0.55 -20.55 14.79
N PHE A 469 1.35 -19.60 14.32
CA PHE A 469 2.61 -19.91 13.65
C PHE A 469 3.71 -20.31 14.64
N PHE A 470 3.73 -19.73 15.85
CA PHE A 470 4.62 -20.17 16.93
C PHE A 470 4.36 -21.60 17.38
N ASP A 471 3.10 -22.00 17.56
CA ASP A 471 2.76 -23.35 18.00
C ASP A 471 3.16 -24.41 16.98
N THR A 472 2.99 -24.11 15.68
CA THR A 472 3.40 -25.00 14.59
C THR A 472 4.92 -25.24 14.58
N LEU A 473 5.73 -24.25 14.96
CA LEU A 473 7.18 -24.37 15.06
C LEU A 473 7.60 -25.25 16.24
N LYS A 474 6.99 -25.06 17.42
CA LYS A 474 7.30 -25.86 18.62
C LYS A 474 6.99 -27.35 18.45
N THR A 475 5.90 -27.71 17.77
CA THR A 475 5.57 -29.12 17.52
C THR A 475 6.63 -29.79 16.64
N LYS A 476 7.18 -29.08 15.65
CA LYS A 476 8.19 -29.63 14.73
C LYS A 476 9.57 -29.80 15.38
N GLU A 477 9.96 -28.95 16.33
CA GLU A 477 11.21 -29.09 17.06
C GLU A 477 11.25 -30.37 17.92
N ASN A 478 10.10 -30.79 18.45
CA ASN A 478 10.01 -32.02 19.25
C ASN A 478 10.01 -33.30 18.41
N ASP A 479 9.54 -33.23 17.17
CA ASP A 479 9.36 -34.42 16.32
C ASP A 479 10.54 -34.72 15.39
N ASN A 480 11.48 -33.79 15.16
CA ASN A 480 12.62 -34.03 14.26
C ASN A 480 13.86 -33.16 14.55
N ALA A 481 14.91 -33.77 15.10
CA ALA A 481 16.24 -33.18 15.27
C ALA A 481 17.06 -33.01 13.96
N CYS A 482 16.47 -33.06 12.75
CA CYS A 482 17.30 -33.12 11.54
C CYS A 482 16.76 -32.53 10.22
N THR A 483 15.72 -31.70 10.20
CA THR A 483 15.38 -30.96 8.95
C THR A 483 14.93 -29.53 9.23
N SER A 484 15.83 -28.58 9.01
CA SER A 484 15.61 -27.14 9.07
C SER A 484 14.60 -26.70 8.00
N SER A 485 13.32 -26.62 8.39
CA SER A 485 12.26 -26.04 7.57
C SER A 485 12.39 -24.51 7.54
N GLY A 486 12.48 -23.93 6.34
CA GLY A 486 12.84 -22.53 6.05
C GLY A 486 11.93 -21.41 6.58
N LEU A 487 11.07 -21.67 7.56
CA LEU A 487 10.32 -20.63 8.28
C LEU A 487 11.14 -19.99 9.43
N ALA A 488 12.23 -20.65 9.87
CA ALA A 488 13.10 -20.14 10.93
C ALA A 488 14.19 -19.15 10.45
N GLN A 489 14.22 -18.81 9.15
CA GLN A 489 15.32 -18.03 8.55
C GLN A 489 15.14 -16.51 8.59
N VAL A 490 13.94 -16.00 8.88
CA VAL A 490 13.73 -14.57 9.08
C VAL A 490 13.68 -14.33 10.59
N GLY A 491 14.72 -13.73 11.16
CA GLY A 491 14.93 -13.53 12.61
C GLY A 491 13.86 -12.73 13.37
N THR A 492 12.67 -12.53 12.80
CA THR A 492 11.49 -12.03 13.47
C THR A 492 10.43 -13.12 13.45
N ASN A 493 10.21 -13.78 14.59
CA ASN A 493 9.19 -14.83 14.71
C ASN A 493 7.73 -14.30 14.64
N SER A 494 7.51 -13.07 14.17
CA SER A 494 6.20 -12.45 14.09
C SER A 494 5.80 -12.16 12.65
N VAL A 495 4.52 -12.38 12.36
CA VAL A 495 3.84 -11.88 11.19
C VAL A 495 3.95 -10.36 11.16
N GLY A 496 4.55 -9.87 10.09
CA GLY A 496 4.66 -8.46 9.76
C GLY A 496 3.35 -7.94 9.20
N ILE A 497 3.04 -6.69 9.49
CA ILE A 497 1.81 -6.05 9.04
C ILE A 497 1.71 -5.99 7.51
N GLN A 498 2.84 -5.96 6.80
CA GLN A 498 2.91 -5.91 5.34
C GLN A 498 2.33 -7.19 4.71
N ALA A 499 2.66 -8.35 5.29
CA ALA A 499 2.15 -9.64 4.85
C ALA A 499 0.63 -9.74 5.08
N LEU A 500 0.17 -9.26 6.24
CA LEU A 500 -1.25 -9.26 6.59
C LEU A 500 -2.06 -8.29 5.73
N ASP A 501 -1.56 -7.08 5.51
CA ASP A 501 -2.18 -6.05 4.65
C ASP A 501 -2.36 -6.57 3.22
N TYR A 502 -1.30 -7.14 2.63
CA TYR A 502 -1.36 -7.77 1.31
C TYR A 502 -2.36 -8.94 1.26
N ALA A 503 -2.35 -9.82 2.25
CA ALA A 503 -3.27 -10.96 2.30
C ALA A 503 -4.74 -10.52 2.36
N LEU A 504 -5.05 -9.52 3.20
CA LEU A 504 -6.40 -8.98 3.34
C LEU A 504 -6.84 -8.26 2.07
N TRP A 505 -5.98 -7.44 1.47
CA TRP A 505 -6.26 -6.79 0.19
C TRP A 505 -6.54 -7.83 -0.91
N TYR A 506 -5.71 -8.88 -1.00
CA TYR A 506 -5.87 -9.93 -2.01
C TYR A 506 -7.19 -10.69 -1.82
N VAL A 507 -7.49 -11.11 -0.58
CA VAL A 507 -8.73 -11.85 -0.29
C VAL A 507 -9.97 -10.98 -0.52
N GLY A 508 -9.95 -9.71 -0.12
CA GLY A 508 -11.07 -8.78 -0.34
C GLY A 508 -11.30 -8.48 -1.82
N ARG A 509 -10.23 -8.38 -2.61
CA ARG A 509 -10.30 -8.17 -4.06
C ARG A 509 -10.83 -9.39 -4.80
N TYR A 510 -10.45 -10.58 -4.34
CA TYR A 510 -10.80 -11.85 -4.96
C TYR A 510 -11.64 -12.67 -3.98
N PRO A 511 -12.89 -12.30 -3.68
CA PRO A 511 -13.72 -13.02 -2.72
C PRO A 511 -13.92 -14.49 -3.14
N SER A 512 -14.19 -15.36 -2.17
CA SER A 512 -14.50 -16.78 -2.43
C SER A 512 -15.78 -16.89 -3.28
N ALA A 513 -15.87 -17.93 -4.12
CA ALA A 513 -17.08 -18.18 -4.90
C ALA A 513 -18.29 -18.32 -3.95
N GLY A 514 -19.32 -17.49 -4.16
CA GLY A 514 -20.51 -17.44 -3.30
C GLY A 514 -20.49 -16.34 -2.23
N SER A 515 -19.39 -15.60 -2.04
CA SER A 515 -19.44 -14.40 -1.19
C SER A 515 -20.30 -13.32 -1.85
N GLU A 516 -21.34 -12.91 -1.13
CA GLU A 516 -22.23 -11.80 -1.50
C GLU A 516 -21.77 -10.48 -0.89
N SER A 517 -20.75 -10.49 -0.01
CA SER A 517 -20.31 -9.27 0.67
C SER A 517 -19.79 -8.26 -0.34
N ARG A 518 -20.43 -7.09 -0.34
CA ARG A 518 -19.92 -5.91 -1.03
C ARG A 518 -18.97 -5.14 -0.13
N HIS A 519 -18.03 -4.44 -0.75
CA HIS A 519 -17.30 -3.40 -0.03
C HIS A 519 -18.22 -2.20 0.19
N HIS A 520 -17.98 -1.46 1.27
CA HIS A 520 -18.65 -0.19 1.48
C HIS A 520 -18.22 0.81 0.39
N LEU A 521 -19.13 1.70 0.00
CA LEU A 521 -18.84 2.76 -0.95
C LEU A 521 -18.59 4.05 -0.20
N CYS A 522 -17.39 4.62 -0.37
CA CYS A 522 -17.05 5.91 0.18
C CYS A 522 -15.97 6.59 -0.66
N ARG A 523 -15.85 7.91 -0.54
CA ARG A 523 -14.96 8.77 -1.33
C ARG A 523 -13.62 9.05 -0.68
N THR A 524 -13.47 8.69 0.59
CA THR A 524 -12.24 8.85 1.37
C THR A 524 -11.11 7.90 0.97
N ILE A 525 -11.41 6.78 0.31
CA ILE A 525 -10.50 5.65 0.26
C ILE A 525 -10.45 5.00 -1.13
N MET A 526 -9.25 4.88 -1.73
CA MET A 526 -8.92 3.76 -2.63
C MET A 526 -7.44 3.36 -2.56
N TYR A 527 -7.17 2.06 -2.77
CA TYR A 527 -5.90 1.41 -3.11
C TYR A 527 -6.11 0.70 -4.46
#